data_AF-A0A934A1D5-F1
#
_entry.id   AF-A0A934A1D5-F1
#
_cell.length_a   1.000
_cell.length_b   1.000
_cell.length_c   1.000
_cell.angle_alpha   90.00
_cell.angle_beta   90.00
_cell.angle_gamma   90.00
#
_symmetry.space_group_name_H-M   'P 1'
#
loop_
_entity.id
_entity.type
_entity.pdbx_description
1 polymer ?
#
loop_
_entity_poly.entity_id
_entity_poly.type
_entity_poly.pdbx_seq_one_letter_code
_entity_poly.pdbx_strand_id
1 'polypeptide(L)'
;MKSRTFLVLFALLGCADRVDSTSAPSALEGDPLPEGSDCCSPHAEVGCSNPAVQACVSFLWPDCATGPWSSTCAHTAKESCGLYCPTDCCSVHTGGSCDIAGTEACVCYDLPECCSGDWSQACVDDAVTSCSLECPLPPTNDCCTVHSGPGCSDPDLQAC
;
A
#
# COMPACT_ATOMS: atom_id res chain seq x y z
N MET A 1 -1.12 51.73 -51.69
CA MET A 1 -1.11 52.97 -50.86
C MET A 1 -1.02 52.49 -49.42
N LYS A 2 0.15 52.63 -48.74
CA LYS A 2 0.46 53.71 -47.76
C LYS A 2 -0.69 53.85 -46.74
N SER A 3 -0.52 53.77 -45.42
CA SER A 3 0.55 54.19 -44.50
C SER A 3 0.07 53.72 -43.09
N ARG A 4 0.94 53.18 -42.21
CA ARG A 4 1.56 53.86 -41.04
C ARG A 4 0.53 54.35 -39.98
N THR A 5 0.67 54.27 -38.66
CA THR A 5 1.75 53.98 -37.70
C THR A 5 1.20 54.45 -36.33
N PHE A 6 1.47 53.69 -35.26
CA PHE A 6 1.51 54.07 -33.82
C PHE A 6 0.22 54.47 -33.08
N LEU A 7 -0.09 53.70 -32.02
CA LEU A 7 0.21 54.19 -30.66
C LEU A 7 0.48 53.03 -29.70
N VAL A 8 1.71 53.06 -29.21
CA VAL A 8 2.30 52.27 -28.12
C VAL A 8 1.66 52.69 -26.79
N LEU A 9 1.72 51.79 -25.80
CA LEU A 9 1.85 52.04 -24.35
C LEU A 9 0.58 51.82 -23.50
N PHE A 10 0.33 50.56 -23.12
CA PHE A 10 -0.06 50.23 -21.75
C PHE A 10 0.86 49.10 -21.25
N ALA A 11 1.95 49.51 -20.63
CA ALA A 11 2.74 48.64 -19.78
C ALA A 11 2.06 48.56 -18.40
N LEU A 12 2.30 47.43 -17.72
CA LEU A 12 2.15 47.18 -16.28
C LEU A 12 0.81 46.56 -15.83
N LEU A 13 0.81 45.23 -15.67
CA LEU A 13 0.42 44.44 -14.48
C LEU A 13 -0.22 43.10 -14.87
N GLY A 14 0.43 42.01 -14.47
CA GLY A 14 -0.23 40.73 -14.17
C GLY A 14 0.03 39.61 -15.17
N CYS A 15 1.04 38.79 -14.88
CA CYS A 15 1.03 37.40 -15.30
C CYS A 15 -0.27 36.76 -14.77
N ALA A 16 -1.18 36.40 -15.66
CA ALA A 16 -2.31 35.54 -15.33
C ALA A 16 -2.10 34.21 -16.05
N ASP A 17 -1.06 33.49 -15.64
CA ASP A 17 -1.07 32.03 -15.68
C ASP A 17 -2.16 31.57 -14.73
N ARG A 18 -3.32 31.18 -15.28
CA ARG A 18 -4.28 30.33 -14.56
C ARG A 18 -4.57 29.10 -15.39
N VAL A 19 -3.53 28.30 -15.57
CA VAL A 19 -3.67 26.84 -15.57
C VAL A 19 -3.49 26.39 -14.12
N ASP A 20 -4.50 26.63 -13.27
CA ASP A 20 -4.64 25.86 -12.04
C ASP A 20 -5.28 24.53 -12.43
N SER A 21 -4.49 23.70 -13.11
CA SER A 21 -4.67 22.26 -13.04
C SER A 21 -4.23 21.91 -11.64
N THR A 22 -5.17 21.96 -10.70
CA THR A 22 -5.05 21.29 -9.42
C THR A 22 -4.82 19.84 -9.76
N SER A 23 -3.55 19.44 -9.73
CA SER A 23 -3.08 18.09 -9.91
C SER A 23 -3.91 17.19 -9.00
N ALA A 24 -4.85 16.45 -9.60
CA ALA A 24 -5.18 15.15 -9.07
C ALA A 24 -3.84 14.40 -9.05
N PRO A 25 -3.35 13.91 -7.89
CA PRO A 25 -2.21 13.03 -7.92
C PRO A 25 -2.60 11.81 -8.74
N SER A 26 -1.94 11.66 -9.89
CA SER A 26 -1.92 10.42 -10.64
C SER A 26 -1.42 9.32 -9.71
N ALA A 27 -2.34 8.60 -9.10
CA ALA A 27 -2.11 7.33 -8.42
C ALA A 27 -3.06 6.30 -9.05
N LEU A 28 -2.88 6.06 -10.35
CA LEU A 28 -3.51 4.96 -11.08
C LEU A 28 -2.48 4.09 -11.80
N GLU A 29 -1.20 4.23 -11.48
CA GLU A 29 -0.18 3.28 -11.90
C GLU A 29 0.27 2.56 -10.63
N GLY A 30 -0.13 1.29 -10.53
CA GLY A 30 0.01 0.44 -9.35
C GLY A 30 1.46 0.09 -9.06
N ASP A 31 2.19 1.02 -8.46
CA ASP A 31 3.36 0.65 -7.68
C ASP A 31 2.89 -0.07 -6.41
N PRO A 32 3.34 -1.31 -6.16
CA PRO A 32 3.02 -2.00 -4.93
C PRO A 32 3.48 -1.14 -3.77
N LEU A 33 2.58 -0.91 -2.83
CA LEU A 33 2.90 -0.15 -1.64
C LEU A 33 4.03 -0.82 -0.88
N PRO A 34 4.89 -0.03 -0.20
CA PRO A 34 5.91 -0.61 0.66
C PRO A 34 5.24 -1.57 1.62
N GLU A 35 5.75 -2.80 1.67
CA GLU A 35 5.27 -3.86 2.55
C GLU A 35 5.13 -3.32 3.98
N GLY A 36 3.96 -3.53 4.60
CA GLY A 36 3.75 -3.17 6.00
C GLY A 36 3.43 -1.70 6.27
N SER A 37 2.73 -1.00 5.38
CA SER A 37 2.15 0.30 5.75
C SER A 37 1.23 0.16 6.98
N ASP A 38 1.42 1.02 7.98
CA ASP A 38 0.53 1.18 9.15
C ASP A 38 -0.96 1.32 8.78
N CYS A 39 -1.28 1.69 7.54
CA CYS A 39 -2.64 1.76 7.01
C CYS A 39 -3.44 0.46 7.12
N CYS A 40 -2.77 -0.69 7.26
CA CYS A 40 -3.41 -2.01 7.24
C CYS A 40 -4.12 -2.43 8.53
N SER A 41 -3.83 -1.77 9.65
CA SER A 41 -4.37 -2.13 10.96
C SER A 41 -4.66 -0.88 11.78
N PRO A 42 -5.65 -0.91 12.69
CA PRO A 42 -5.90 0.23 13.56
C PRO A 42 -4.69 0.57 14.42
N HIS A 43 -4.43 1.86 14.60
CA HIS A 43 -3.33 2.37 15.42
C HIS A 43 -3.69 3.72 16.05
N ALA A 44 -2.87 4.17 16.99
CA ALA A 44 -3.19 5.33 17.83
C ALA A 44 -2.81 6.68 17.18
N GLU A 45 -1.91 6.64 16.20
CA GLU A 45 -1.45 7.79 15.45
C GLU A 45 -2.52 8.30 14.47
N VAL A 46 -2.37 9.56 14.07
CA VAL A 46 -3.29 10.21 13.13
C VAL A 46 -2.91 9.86 11.69
N GLY A 47 -3.91 9.42 10.94
CA GLY A 47 -3.74 9.00 9.55
C GLY A 47 -2.88 7.76 9.41
N CYS A 48 -2.32 7.53 8.23
CA CYS A 48 -1.39 6.45 7.96
C CYS A 48 -0.26 6.90 7.00
N SER A 49 0.81 6.11 6.94
CA SER A 49 2.07 6.36 6.22
C SER A 49 1.94 6.46 4.70
N ASN A 50 0.89 5.91 4.10
CA ASN A 50 0.65 6.02 2.66
C ASN A 50 -0.20 7.26 2.34
N PRO A 51 0.35 8.30 1.68
CA PRO A 51 -0.37 9.53 1.41
C PRO A 51 -1.54 9.37 0.42
N ALA A 52 -1.46 8.42 -0.52
CA ALA A 52 -2.53 8.17 -1.48
C ALA A 52 -3.74 7.51 -0.79
N VAL A 53 -3.49 6.48 0.01
CA VAL A 53 -4.54 5.84 0.83
C VAL A 53 -5.07 6.81 1.87
N GLN A 54 -4.19 7.57 2.54
CA GLN A 54 -4.59 8.59 3.50
C GLN A 54 -5.54 9.60 2.85
N ALA A 55 -5.22 10.12 1.66
CA ALA A 55 -6.06 11.08 0.96
C ALA A 55 -7.42 10.49 0.58
N CYS A 56 -7.45 9.26 0.05
CA CYS A 56 -8.70 8.58 -0.30
C CYS A 56 -9.58 8.32 0.93
N VAL A 57 -9.02 7.74 2.00
CA VAL A 57 -9.77 7.44 3.21
C VAL A 57 -10.26 8.72 3.88
N SER A 58 -9.45 9.78 3.90
CA SER A 58 -9.85 11.08 4.44
C SER A 58 -10.98 11.74 3.65
N PHE A 59 -11.07 11.48 2.34
CA PHE A 59 -12.16 11.96 1.49
C PHE A 59 -13.48 11.26 1.82
N LEU A 60 -13.44 9.95 2.08
CA LEU A 60 -14.62 9.15 2.43
C LEU A 60 -15.03 9.32 3.90
N TRP A 61 -14.05 9.38 4.80
CA TRP A 61 -14.20 9.47 6.25
C TRP A 61 -13.28 10.57 6.80
N PRO A 62 -13.79 11.81 6.94
CA PRO A 62 -13.00 12.93 7.44
C PRO A 62 -12.35 12.69 8.81
N ASP A 63 -12.98 11.87 9.66
CA ASP A 63 -12.44 11.53 10.98
C ASP A 63 -11.11 10.78 10.92
N CYS A 64 -10.85 10.02 9.85
CA CYS A 64 -9.59 9.30 9.63
C CYS A 64 -8.40 10.23 9.30
N ALA A 65 -8.68 11.52 9.05
CA ALA A 65 -7.65 12.55 8.81
C ALA A 65 -7.17 13.23 10.10
N THR A 66 -7.98 13.19 11.16
CA THR A 66 -7.77 13.99 12.37
C THR A 66 -7.74 13.18 13.65
N GLY A 67 -8.31 11.97 13.62
CA GLY A 67 -8.37 11.05 14.74
C GLY A 67 -7.40 9.87 14.60
N PRO A 68 -7.36 8.99 15.62
CA PRO A 68 -6.61 7.75 15.55
C PRO A 68 -7.10 6.89 14.37
N TRP A 69 -6.17 6.19 13.72
CA TRP A 69 -6.50 5.29 12.64
C TRP A 69 -7.33 4.11 13.15
N SER A 70 -8.65 4.18 12.93
CA SER A 70 -9.59 3.18 13.44
C SER A 70 -9.68 1.95 12.54
N SER A 71 -10.35 0.89 13.02
CA SER A 71 -10.66 -0.28 12.20
C SER A 71 -11.53 0.07 10.99
N THR A 72 -12.36 1.12 11.10
CA THR A 72 -13.16 1.64 9.98
C THR A 72 -12.27 2.31 8.93
N CYS A 73 -11.23 3.02 9.35
CA CYS A 73 -10.24 3.62 8.45
C CYS A 73 -9.46 2.54 7.71
N ALA A 74 -8.92 1.55 8.43
CA ALA A 74 -8.18 0.43 7.85
C ALA A 74 -9.06 -0.43 6.91
N HIS A 75 -10.34 -0.66 7.25
CA HIS A 75 -11.27 -1.37 6.38
C HIS A 75 -11.56 -0.58 5.09
N THR A 76 -11.85 0.71 5.21
CA THR A 76 -12.10 1.56 4.03
C THR A 76 -10.88 1.66 3.13
N ALA A 77 -9.68 1.69 3.74
CA ALA A 77 -8.43 1.68 3.00
C ALA A 77 -8.37 0.48 2.04
N LYS A 78 -8.71 -0.72 2.54
CA LYS A 78 -8.72 -1.96 1.76
C LYS A 78 -9.83 -2.00 0.73
N GLU A 79 -11.08 -1.82 1.17
CA GLU A 79 -12.26 -2.04 0.33
C GLU A 79 -12.51 -0.94 -0.71
N SER A 80 -12.16 0.31 -0.40
CA SER A 80 -12.55 1.47 -1.19
C SER A 80 -11.38 2.25 -1.76
N CYS A 81 -10.20 2.17 -1.14
CA CYS A 81 -9.03 2.94 -1.53
C CYS A 81 -7.91 2.08 -2.15
N GLY A 82 -8.18 0.81 -2.43
CA GLY A 82 -7.25 -0.08 -3.13
C GLY A 82 -5.96 -0.38 -2.35
N LEU A 83 -5.99 -0.24 -1.02
CA LEU A 83 -4.88 -0.66 -0.17
C LEU A 83 -4.78 -2.18 -0.21
N TYR A 84 -3.63 -2.69 -0.66
CA TYR A 84 -3.26 -4.08 -0.49
C TYR A 84 -2.56 -4.26 0.86
N CYS A 85 -3.03 -5.21 1.66
CA CYS A 85 -2.48 -5.53 2.98
C CYS A 85 -1.97 -6.96 3.00
N PRO A 86 -0.66 -7.20 2.78
CA PRO A 86 -0.10 -8.54 2.89
C PRO A 86 -0.33 -9.08 4.30
N THR A 87 -0.81 -10.30 4.38
CA THR A 87 -1.23 -11.02 5.58
C THR A 87 -0.64 -12.42 5.56
N ASP A 88 -0.37 -13.00 6.73
CA ASP A 88 0.31 -14.30 6.84
C ASP A 88 -0.35 -15.40 5.98
N CYS A 89 0.38 -15.91 4.98
CA CYS A 89 -0.13 -16.98 4.11
C CYS A 89 -0.42 -18.30 4.85
N CYS A 90 0.15 -18.49 6.05
CA CYS A 90 0.08 -19.72 6.83
C CYS A 90 -1.12 -19.77 7.80
N SER A 91 -1.94 -18.71 7.85
CA SER A 91 -2.99 -18.56 8.84
C SER A 91 -4.27 -18.00 8.22
N VAL A 92 -5.42 -18.44 8.73
CA VAL A 92 -6.70 -17.87 8.31
C VAL A 92 -6.80 -16.39 8.70
N HIS A 93 -7.27 -15.55 7.80
CA HIS A 93 -7.49 -14.14 8.08
C HIS A 93 -8.60 -13.53 7.23
N THR A 94 -9.05 -12.34 7.64
CA THR A 94 -10.04 -11.58 6.87
C THR A 94 -9.39 -10.84 5.71
N GLY A 95 -10.06 -10.82 4.56
CA GLY A 95 -9.54 -10.24 3.33
C GLY A 95 -8.73 -11.23 2.49
N GLY A 96 -8.74 -11.02 1.18
CA GLY A 96 -8.12 -11.91 0.20
C GLY A 96 -6.79 -11.36 -0.22
N SER A 97 -5.72 -12.03 0.20
CA SER A 97 -4.33 -11.65 -0.02
C SER A 97 -3.43 -12.51 0.85
N CYS A 98 -2.16 -12.65 0.51
CA CYS A 98 -1.17 -13.09 1.50
C CYS A 98 0.19 -12.44 1.26
N ASP A 99 1.08 -12.50 2.25
CA ASP A 99 2.34 -11.75 2.27
C ASP A 99 3.42 -12.27 1.31
N ILE A 100 3.19 -13.45 0.72
CA ILE A 100 4.09 -14.05 -0.27
C ILE A 100 3.42 -14.00 -1.64
N ALA A 101 3.75 -12.97 -2.43
CA ALA A 101 3.13 -12.71 -3.73
C ALA A 101 3.15 -13.91 -4.70
N GLY A 102 4.21 -14.73 -4.66
CA GLY A 102 4.29 -15.95 -5.48
C GLY A 102 3.28 -17.02 -5.05
N THR A 103 3.10 -17.19 -3.74
CA THR A 103 2.11 -18.11 -3.17
C THR A 103 0.71 -17.58 -3.38
N GLU A 104 0.47 -16.31 -3.10
CA GLU A 104 -0.81 -15.65 -3.34
C GLU A 104 -1.24 -15.84 -4.80
N ALA A 105 -0.39 -15.49 -5.77
CA ALA A 105 -0.73 -15.63 -7.19
C ALA A 105 -1.07 -17.07 -7.60
N CYS A 106 -0.37 -18.06 -7.02
CA CYS A 106 -0.65 -19.47 -7.24
C CYS A 106 -2.01 -19.87 -6.65
N VAL A 107 -2.26 -19.52 -5.39
CA VAL A 107 -3.54 -19.82 -4.73
C VAL A 107 -4.69 -19.09 -5.42
N CYS A 108 -4.52 -17.84 -5.88
CA CYS A 108 -5.53 -17.13 -6.65
C CYS A 108 -5.88 -17.82 -7.97
N TYR A 109 -4.89 -18.50 -8.58
CA TYR A 109 -5.09 -19.21 -9.83
C TYR A 109 -5.90 -20.49 -9.62
N ASP A 110 -5.65 -21.22 -8.54
CA ASP A 110 -6.36 -22.47 -8.22
C ASP A 110 -7.70 -22.22 -7.50
N LEU A 111 -7.75 -21.24 -6.60
CA LEU A 111 -8.89 -20.83 -5.77
C LEU A 111 -9.11 -19.29 -5.83
N PRO A 112 -9.85 -18.79 -6.84
CA PRO A 112 -10.09 -17.34 -7.01
C PRO A 112 -10.79 -16.66 -5.83
N GLU A 113 -11.58 -17.41 -5.05
CA GLU A 113 -12.19 -16.88 -3.82
C GLU A 113 -11.16 -16.44 -2.77
N CYS A 114 -9.96 -17.01 -2.75
CA CYS A 114 -8.92 -16.65 -1.78
C CYS A 114 -8.36 -15.23 -1.97
N CYS A 115 -8.61 -14.62 -3.13
CA CYS A 115 -8.07 -13.29 -3.50
C CYS A 115 -9.17 -12.23 -3.65
N SER A 116 -10.41 -12.63 -3.42
CA SER A 116 -11.58 -11.72 -3.45
C SER A 116 -12.46 -11.85 -2.21
N GLY A 117 -12.24 -12.85 -1.37
CA GLY A 117 -12.89 -13.06 -0.08
C GLY A 117 -11.88 -13.38 1.02
N ASP A 118 -12.35 -13.91 2.15
CA ASP A 118 -11.47 -14.21 3.28
C ASP A 118 -10.49 -15.35 2.96
N TRP A 119 -9.23 -15.19 3.41
CA TRP A 119 -8.23 -16.25 3.37
C TRP A 119 -8.59 -17.37 4.34
N SER A 120 -9.31 -18.35 3.82
CA SER A 120 -9.87 -19.48 4.57
C SER A 120 -8.85 -20.59 4.77
N GLN A 121 -9.22 -21.62 5.56
CA GLN A 121 -8.38 -22.81 5.72
C GLN A 121 -8.10 -23.51 4.38
N ALA A 122 -9.04 -23.46 3.43
CA ALA A 122 -8.81 -24.01 2.09
C ALA A 122 -7.70 -23.26 1.34
N CYS A 123 -7.60 -21.94 1.54
CA CYS A 123 -6.53 -21.12 0.95
C CYS A 123 -5.16 -21.48 1.56
N VAL A 124 -5.11 -21.68 2.89
CA VAL A 124 -3.89 -22.14 3.58
C VAL A 124 -3.47 -23.55 3.12
N ASP A 125 -4.43 -24.48 3.03
CA ASP A 125 -4.15 -25.85 2.62
C ASP A 125 -3.64 -25.93 1.17
N ASP A 126 -4.22 -25.13 0.28
CA ASP A 126 -3.79 -25.01 -1.12
C ASP A 126 -2.42 -24.32 -1.24
N ALA A 127 -2.19 -23.27 -0.44
CA ALA A 127 -0.88 -22.62 -0.35
C ALA A 127 0.23 -23.64 -0.03
N VAL A 128 0.00 -24.50 0.97
CA VAL A 128 0.97 -25.50 1.40
C VAL A 128 1.10 -26.65 0.41
N THR A 129 -0.03 -27.16 -0.09
CA THR A 129 -0.05 -28.41 -0.87
C THR A 129 0.22 -28.20 -2.36
N SER A 130 -0.44 -27.21 -2.95
CA SER A 130 -0.40 -26.93 -4.39
C SER A 130 0.69 -25.92 -4.71
N CYS A 131 0.82 -24.88 -3.88
CA CYS A 131 1.74 -23.77 -4.10
C CYS A 131 3.09 -23.90 -3.38
N SER A 132 3.33 -25.04 -2.71
CA SER A 132 4.60 -25.38 -2.06
C SER A 132 5.05 -24.37 -1.00
N LEU A 133 4.10 -23.71 -0.33
CA LEU A 133 4.39 -22.88 0.83
C LEU A 133 4.82 -23.78 2.01
N GLU A 134 5.92 -23.43 2.66
CA GLU A 134 6.36 -24.10 3.88
C GLU A 134 5.82 -23.35 5.10
N CYS A 135 4.91 -23.99 5.85
CA CYS A 135 4.32 -23.45 7.07
C CYS A 135 4.70 -24.28 8.32
N PRO A 136 4.97 -23.64 9.48
CA PRO A 136 5.11 -22.19 9.66
C PRO A 136 6.35 -21.66 8.94
N LEU A 137 6.29 -20.41 8.48
CA LEU A 137 7.42 -19.76 7.84
C LEU A 137 8.61 -19.70 8.81
N PRO A 138 9.84 -19.95 8.34
CA PRO A 138 11.02 -19.76 9.18
C PRO A 138 11.09 -18.30 9.63
N PRO A 139 11.60 -18.01 10.84
CA PRO A 139 11.79 -16.62 11.25
C PRO A 139 12.65 -15.92 10.21
N THR A 140 12.20 -14.75 9.75
CA THR A 140 12.97 -13.82 8.93
C THR A 140 14.15 -13.32 9.77
N ASN A 141 15.23 -14.11 9.85
CA ASN A 141 16.46 -13.67 10.47
C ASN A 141 17.27 -12.88 9.44
N ASP A 142 17.96 -11.83 9.90
CA ASP A 142 18.81 -11.01 9.03
C ASP A 142 20.07 -11.78 8.55
N CYS A 143 20.23 -13.05 8.90
CA CYS A 143 21.48 -13.79 8.69
C CYS A 143 21.81 -14.06 7.23
N CYS A 144 20.80 -14.02 6.35
CA CYS A 144 20.96 -14.21 4.92
C CYS A 144 20.80 -12.92 4.10
N THR A 145 20.75 -11.76 4.75
CA THR A 145 20.69 -10.45 4.10
C THR A 145 21.92 -9.61 4.44
N VAL A 146 22.35 -8.73 3.54
CA VAL A 146 23.50 -7.84 3.83
C VAL A 146 23.06 -6.77 4.82
N HIS A 147 23.56 -6.85 6.05
CA HIS A 147 23.34 -5.85 7.09
C HIS A 147 24.62 -5.06 7.41
N SER A 148 24.45 -3.82 7.87
CA SER A 148 25.57 -2.90 8.16
C SER A 148 26.27 -3.17 9.51
N GLY A 149 25.85 -4.20 10.25
CA GLY A 149 26.42 -4.58 11.55
C GLY A 149 27.15 -5.94 11.52
N PRO A 150 28.07 -6.21 12.45
CA PRO A 150 28.67 -7.54 12.61
C PRO A 150 27.67 -8.52 13.23
N GLY A 151 27.48 -9.67 12.59
CA GLY A 151 26.58 -10.73 13.05
C GLY A 151 25.11 -10.45 12.74
N CYS A 152 24.28 -11.48 12.85
CA CYS A 152 22.85 -11.40 12.60
C CYS A 152 22.04 -11.61 13.88
N SER A 153 20.75 -11.28 13.85
CA SER A 153 19.84 -11.31 15.01
C SER A 153 19.48 -12.71 15.52
N ASP A 154 20.08 -13.77 14.97
CA ASP A 154 19.80 -15.15 15.33
C ASP A 154 20.60 -15.58 16.57
N PRO A 155 19.94 -15.91 17.70
CA PRO A 155 20.61 -16.25 18.95
C PRO A 155 21.40 -17.56 18.87
N ASP A 156 21.00 -18.51 18.01
CA ASP A 156 21.72 -19.78 17.83
C ASP A 156 23.02 -19.56 17.05
N LEU A 157 23.03 -18.61 16.11
CA LEU A 157 24.23 -18.20 15.38
C LEU A 157 25.14 -17.26 16.18
N GLN A 158 24.59 -16.42 17.07
CA GLN A 158 25.39 -15.60 17.99
C GLN A 158 26.08 -16.41 19.09
N ALA A 159 25.59 -17.62 19.39
CA ALA A 159 26.12 -18.49 20.43
C ALA A 159 27.31 -19.37 19.98
N CYS A 160 27.68 -19.34 18.69
CA CYS A 160 28.76 -20.14 18.12
C CYS A 160 30.14 -19.45 18.16
#